data_AF-A0A392TKD6-F1
#
_entry.id   AF-A0A392TKD6-F1
#
_cell.length_a   1.000
_cell.length_b   1.000
_cell.length_c   1.000
_cell.angle_alpha   90.00
_cell.angle_beta   90.00
_cell.angle_gamma   90.00
#
_symmetry.space_group_name_H-M   'P 1'
#
loop_
_entity.id
_entity.type
_entity.pdbx_description
1 polymer ?
#
loop_
_entity_poly.entity_id
_entity_poly.type
_entity_poly.pdbx_seq_one_letter_code
_entity_poly.pdbx_strand_id
1 'polypeptide(L)' 'MEAMIPMVIEGIERIFGAMRCLDEHKVLLGGYVLHDEADHWWGNANQRLGANGVVITWARFKREFLTKY' A
#
# COMPACT_ATOMS: atom_id res chain seq x y z
N MET A 1 13.59 -4.71 -11.63
CA MET A 1 12.21 -4.63 -11.13
C MET A 1 12.22 -4.64 -9.60
N GLU A 2 12.74 -5.69 -8.96
CA GLU A 2 12.89 -5.85 -7.50
C GLU A 2 13.58 -4.68 -6.76
N ALA A 3 14.67 -4.11 -7.33
CA ALA A 3 15.39 -2.99 -6.68
C ALA A 3 14.71 -1.61 -6.80
N MET A 4 13.64 -1.49 -7.59
CA MET A 4 12.95 -0.21 -7.86
C MET A 4 11.78 0.03 -6.89
N ILE A 5 11.14 -1.05 -6.43
CA ILE A 5 10.00 -1.01 -5.52
C ILE A 5 10.31 -0.28 -4.19
N PRO A 6 11.46 -0.54 -3.53
CA PRO A 6 11.80 0.16 -2.29
C PRO A 6 11.93 1.69 -2.48
N MET A 7 12.50 2.15 -3.60
CA MET A 7 12.64 3.58 -3.91
C MET A 7 11.28 4.25 -4.17
N VAL A 8 10.35 3.54 -4.83
CA VAL A 8 9.00 4.05 -5.08
C VAL A 8 8.23 4.21 -3.77
N ILE A 9 8.31 3.22 -2.88
CA ILE A 9 7.68 3.27 -1.55
C ILE A 9 8.23 4.45 -0.73
N GLU A 10 9.55 4.66 -0.71
CA GLU A 10 10.17 5.75 0.04
C GLU A 10 9.74 7.14 -0.48
N GLY A 11 9.65 7.30 -1.81
CA GLY A 11 9.14 8.53 -2.43
C GLY A 11 7.69 8.83 -2.04
N ILE A 12 6.84 7.80 -2.04
CA ILE A 12 5.43 7.91 -1.62
C ILE A 12 5.32 8.27 -0.12
N GLU A 13 6.17 7.69 0.74
CA GLU A 13 6.16 7.97 2.17
C GLU A 13 6.54 9.42 2.50
N ARG A 14 7.46 10.01 1.73
CA ARG A 14 7.78 11.45 1.86
C ARG A 14 6.58 12.33 1.54
N ILE A 15 5.84 12.00 0.48
CA ILE A 15 4.63 12.74 0.08
C ILE A 15 3.53 12.60 1.15
N PHE A 16 3.28 11.38 1.63
CA PHE A 16 2.31 11.16 2.70
C PHE A 16 2.68 11.84 4.02
N GLY A 17 3.97 11.88 4.35
CA GLY A 17 4.49 12.61 5.50
C GLY A 17 4.23 14.11 5.38
N ALA A 18 4.50 14.71 4.21
CA ALA A 18 4.27 16.12 3.95
C ALA A 18 2.78 16.50 4.01
N MET A 19 1.90 15.63 3.51
CA MET A 19 0.44 15.84 3.52
C MET A 19 -0.23 15.43 4.84
N ARG A 20 0.52 14.85 5.79
CA ARG A 20 0.00 14.29 7.06
C ARG A 20 -1.14 13.29 6.84
N CYS A 21 -1.02 12.46 5.82
CA CYS A 21 -2.04 11.47 5.48
C CYS A 21 -2.24 10.47 6.64
N LEU A 22 -3.51 10.16 6.93
CA LEU A 22 -3.90 9.03 7.77
C LEU A 22 -3.69 7.73 7.02
N ASP A 23 -3.51 6.63 7.75
CA ASP A 23 -3.19 5.33 7.16
C ASP A 23 -4.24 4.84 6.16
N GLU A 24 -5.52 5.13 6.38
CA GLU A 24 -6.60 4.82 5.42
C GLU A 24 -6.38 5.50 4.06
N HIS A 25 -6.00 6.78 4.06
CA HIS A 25 -5.70 7.51 2.83
C HIS A 25 -4.42 6.98 2.16
N LYS A 26 -3.42 6.59 2.95
CA LYS A 26 -2.17 6.02 2.42
C LYS A 26 -2.41 4.68 1.74
N VAL A 27 -3.22 3.81 2.35
CA VAL A 27 -3.57 2.50 1.80
C VAL A 27 -4.36 2.64 0.49
N LEU A 28 -5.33 3.57 0.45
CA LEU A 28 -6.10 3.86 -0.75
C LEU A 28 -5.18 4.38 -1.87
N LEU A 29 -4.38 5.40 -1.59
CA LEU A 29 -3.48 6.02 -2.57
C LEU A 29 -2.35 5.08 -3.00
N GLY A 30 -1.82 4.27 -2.10
CA GLY A 30 -0.77 3.29 -2.42
C GLY A 30 -1.25 2.22 -3.40
N GLY A 31 -2.51 1.79 -3.32
CA GLY A 31 -3.12 0.91 -4.33
C GLY A 31 -3.13 1.55 -5.72
N TYR A 32 -3.52 2.82 -5.81
CA TYR A 32 -3.56 3.56 -7.08
C TYR A 32 -2.18 3.84 -7.69
N VAL A 33 -1.17 4.15 -6.87
CA VAL A 33 0.18 4.49 -7.36
C VAL A 33 0.91 3.26 -7.93
N LEU A 34 0.51 2.05 -7.55
CA LEU A 34 1.16 0.80 -7.93
C LEU A 34 0.47 0.08 -9.13
N HIS A 35 -0.02 0.87 -10.10
CA HIS A 35 -0.86 0.49 -11.26
C HIS A 35 -0.60 -0.89 -11.94
N ASP A 36 -1.64 -1.41 -12.61
CA ASP A 36 -1.82 -2.69 -13.32
C ASP A 36 -1.99 -3.95 -12.45
N GLU A 37 -0.92 -4.55 -11.94
CA GLU A 37 -1.01 -5.87 -11.28
C GLU A 37 -1.44 -5.78 -9.81
N ALA A 38 -1.07 -4.68 -9.14
CA ALA A 38 -1.32 -4.52 -7.71
C ALA A 38 -2.77 -4.18 -7.41
N ASP A 39 -3.50 -3.52 -8.32
CA ASP A 39 -4.86 -3.01 -8.04
C ASP A 39 -5.86 -4.18 -7.88
N HIS A 40 -5.81 -5.15 -8.80
CA HIS A 40 -6.67 -6.32 -8.76
C HIS A 40 -6.30 -7.28 -7.61
N TRP A 41 -5.01 -7.42 -7.31
CA TRP A 41 -4.57 -8.17 -6.13
C TRP A 41 -4.92 -7.48 -4.82
N TRP A 42 -4.73 -6.17 -4.76
CA TRP A 42 -4.94 -5.38 -3.56
C TRP A 42 -6.40 -5.38 -3.17
N GLY A 43 -7.35 -5.36 -4.12
CA GLY A 43 -8.77 -5.57 -3.82
C GLY A 43 -9.04 -6.86 -3.03
N ASN A 44 -8.44 -7.98 -3.47
CA ASN A 44 -8.57 -9.27 -2.79
C ASN A 44 -7.79 -9.34 -1.46
N ALA A 45 -6.59 -8.75 -1.40
CA ALA A 45 -5.79 -8.67 -0.18
C ALA A 45 -6.49 -7.79 0.88
N ASN A 46 -6.99 -6.62 0.49
CA ASN A 46 -7.73 -5.69 1.32
C ASN A 46 -8.98 -6.34 1.92
N GLN A 47 -9.74 -7.10 1.13
CA GLN A 47 -10.90 -7.85 1.64
C GLN A 47 -10.50 -8.92 2.67
N ARG A 48 -9.41 -9.65 2.43
CA ARG A 48 -8.90 -10.67 3.36
C ARG A 48 -8.32 -10.07 4.64
N LEU A 49 -7.64 -8.94 4.52
CA LEU A 49 -6.96 -8.26 5.63
C LEU A 49 -7.93 -7.43 6.48
N GLY A 50 -8.98 -6.88 5.86
CA GLY A 50 -10.08 -6.16 6.50
C GLY A 50 -11.19 -7.08 7.00
N ALA A 51 -11.13 -8.39 6.73
CA ALA A 51 -12.00 -9.37 7.37
C ALA A 51 -11.83 -9.25 8.89
N ASN A 52 -12.95 -9.04 9.60
CA ASN A 52 -13.05 -8.71 11.03
C ASN A 52 -13.01 -7.22 11.40
N GLY A 53 -13.13 -6.29 10.44
CA GLY A 53 -13.25 -4.86 10.73
C GLY A 53 -11.95 -4.19 11.21
N VAL A 54 -10.81 -4.86 10.99
CA VAL A 54 -9.50 -4.31 11.32
C VAL A 54 -9.10 -3.30 10.25
N VAL A 55 -8.88 -2.05 10.67
CA VAL A 55 -8.32 -1.01 9.79
C VAL A 55 -6.93 -1.46 9.33
N ILE A 56 -6.73 -1.52 8.02
CA ILE A 56 -5.43 -1.84 7.44
C ILE A 56 -4.52 -0.63 7.59
N THR A 57 -3.38 -0.83 8.25
CA THR A 57 -2.35 0.19 8.38
C THR A 57 -1.44 0.21 7.15
N TRP A 58 -0.79 1.34 6.92
CA TRP A 58 0.17 1.48 5.82
C TRP A 58 1.34 0.50 5.95
N ALA A 59 1.79 0.24 7.18
CA ALA A 59 2.84 -0.75 7.44
C ALA A 59 2.44 -2.16 6.99
N ARG A 60 1.15 -2.53 7.18
CA ARG A 60 0.64 -3.83 6.78
C ARG A 60 0.50 -3.95 5.25
N PHE A 61 0.04 -2.90 4.59
CA PHE A 61 0.04 -2.79 3.13
C PHE A 61 1.44 -3.07 2.54
N LYS A 62 2.46 -2.35 3.03
CA LYS A 62 3.83 -2.49 2.53
C LYS A 62 4.38 -3.91 2.69
N ARG A 63 4.14 -4.54 3.84
CA ARG A 63 4.60 -5.91 4.10
C ARG A 63 4.03 -6.89 3.08
N GLU A 64 2.72 -6.83 2.85
CA GLU A 64 2.05 -7.71 1.88
C GLU A 64 2.49 -7.42 0.45
N PHE A 65 2.66 -6.13 0.12
CA PHE A 65 3.13 -5.71 -1.19
C PHE A 65 4.54 -6.23 -1.50
N LEU A 66 5.50 -6.02 -0.58
CA LEU A 66 6.89 -6.52 -0.69
C LEU A 66 7.02 -8.05 -0.62
N THR A 67 6.01 -8.74 -0.09
CA THR A 67 5.99 -10.20 -0.08
C THR A 67 5.58 -10.75 -1.45
N LYS A 68 4.82 -9.96 -2.21
CA LYS A 68 4.30 -10.35 -3.53
C LYS A 68 5.16 -9.86 -4.70
N TYR A 69 5.80 -8.70 -4.58
CA TYR A 69 6.60 -8.02 -5.61
C TYR A 69 7.93 -7.52 -5.04
#